data_AF-A0A7S1GGM7-F1
#
_entry.id   AF-A0A7S1GGM7-F1
#
_cell.length_a   1.000
_cell.length_b   1.000
_cell.length_c   1.000
_cell.angle_alpha   90.00
_cell.angle_beta   90.00
_cell.angle_gamma   90.00
#
_symmetry.space_group_name_H-M   'P 1'
#
loop_
_entity.id
_entity.type
_entity.pdbx_description
1 polymer ?
#
loop_
_entity_poly.entity_id
_entity_poly.type
_entity_poly.pdbx_seq_one_letter_code
_entity_poly.pdbx_strand_id
1 'polypeptide(L)'
;EEQVGTAHLTEMMGFHSTRLLPDSQAIQQQLQDWGATHFCSSGREQTLWCLDILRPNVDKGMQLLQQVTLEPLLRADEVEDAKQTMHYQALEMMPEMLLGEAVQQ
;
A
#
# COMPACT_ATOMS: atom_id res chain seq x y z
N GLU A 1 -4.53 -11.81 20.49
CA GLU A 1 -4.28 -10.45 19.99
C GLU A 1 -3.02 -10.37 19.12
N GLU A 2 -2.77 -11.35 18.25
CA GLU A 2 -1.45 -11.52 17.63
C GLU A 2 -1.29 -10.84 16.25
N GLN A 3 -2.34 -10.18 15.73
CA GLN A 3 -2.38 -9.64 14.35
C GLN A 3 -3.05 -8.26 14.19
N VAL A 4 -3.15 -7.47 15.27
CA VAL A 4 -3.72 -6.11 15.19
C VAL A 4 -2.83 -5.21 14.34
N GLY A 5 -3.43 -4.43 13.43
CA GLY A 5 -2.71 -3.48 12.56
C GLY A 5 -2.13 -4.08 11.28
N THR A 6 -2.26 -5.39 11.05
CA THR A 6 -1.74 -6.06 9.84
C THR A 6 -2.38 -5.57 8.54
N ALA A 7 -3.69 -5.26 8.56
CA ALA A 7 -4.39 -4.71 7.39
C ALA A 7 -3.83 -3.33 6.96
N HIS A 8 -3.56 -2.45 7.93
CA HIS A 8 -2.97 -1.14 7.66
C HIS A 8 -1.49 -1.25 7.28
N LEU A 9 -0.73 -2.16 7.90
CA LEU A 9 0.63 -2.45 7.46
C LEU A 9 0.65 -2.99 6.01
N THR A 10 -0.32 -3.84 5.65
CA THR A 10 -0.45 -4.38 4.28
C THR A 10 -0.77 -3.27 3.27
N GLU A 11 -1.60 -2.30 3.66
CA GLU A 11 -1.89 -1.11 2.87
C GLU A 11 -0.62 -0.29 2.58
N MET A 12 0.19 -0.02 3.62
CA MET A 12 1.47 0.69 3.48
C MET A 12 2.46 -0.06 2.58
N MET A 13 2.41 -1.39 2.61
CA MET A 13 3.27 -2.27 1.80
C MET A 13 2.70 -2.53 0.39
N GLY A 14 1.51 -2.03 0.05
CA GLY A 14 0.74 -2.47 -1.12
C GLY A 14 1.38 -2.25 -2.49
N PHE A 15 2.42 -1.42 -2.59
CA PHE A 15 3.21 -1.17 -3.81
C PHE A 15 4.71 -1.05 -3.49
N HIS A 16 5.22 -1.98 -2.66
CA HIS A 16 6.63 -2.14 -2.33
C HIS A 16 7.27 -3.29 -3.12
N SER A 17 8.44 -3.77 -2.68
CA SER A 17 9.14 -4.91 -3.26
C SER A 17 8.22 -6.07 -3.63
N THR A 18 8.45 -6.65 -4.80
CA THR A 18 7.81 -7.86 -5.29
C THR A 18 8.88 -8.84 -5.75
N ARG A 19 8.49 -10.04 -6.18
CA ARG A 19 9.45 -10.99 -6.76
C ARG A 19 10.19 -10.44 -7.99
N LEU A 20 9.58 -9.55 -8.77
CA LEU A 20 10.15 -9.02 -10.02
C LEU A 20 10.62 -7.56 -9.93
N LEU A 21 10.18 -6.81 -8.92
CA LEU A 21 10.52 -5.39 -8.72
C LEU A 21 11.16 -5.21 -7.34
N PRO A 22 12.38 -4.67 -7.27
CA PRO A 22 13.23 -4.78 -6.08
C PRO A 22 12.87 -3.87 -4.91
N ASP A 23 12.05 -2.83 -5.15
CA ASP A 23 11.62 -1.82 -4.18
C ASP A 23 10.47 -0.95 -4.74
N SER A 24 9.92 -0.06 -3.90
CA SER A 24 8.88 0.90 -4.27
C SER A 24 9.35 1.94 -5.29
N GLN A 25 10.64 2.28 -5.31
CA GLN A 25 11.20 3.25 -6.27
C GLN A 25 11.17 2.70 -7.70
N ALA A 26 11.46 1.42 -7.89
CA ALA A 26 11.36 0.76 -9.19
C ALA A 26 9.92 0.73 -9.72
N ILE A 27 8.94 0.49 -8.84
CA ILE A 27 7.51 0.58 -9.19
C ILE A 27 7.17 2.02 -9.58
N GLN A 28 7.57 3.00 -8.78
CA GLN A 28 7.28 4.40 -9.03
C GLN A 28 7.87 4.90 -10.37
N GLN A 29 9.07 4.44 -10.73
CA GLN A 29 9.67 4.75 -12.03
C GLN A 29 8.84 4.20 -13.20
N GLN A 30 8.36 2.95 -13.12
CA GLN A 30 7.50 2.38 -14.16
C GLN A 30 6.18 3.15 -14.29
N LEU A 31 5.58 3.52 -13.16
CA LEU A 31 4.34 4.29 -13.14
C LEU A 31 4.54 5.66 -13.77
N GLN A 32 5.66 6.33 -13.48
CA GLN A 32 6.01 7.61 -14.09
C GLN A 32 6.15 7.49 -15.62
N ASP A 33 6.83 6.44 -16.10
CA ASP A 33 7.00 6.19 -17.54
C ASP A 33 5.65 5.95 -18.26
N TRP A 34 4.64 5.45 -17.54
CA TRP A 34 3.29 5.21 -18.08
C TRP A 34 2.32 6.38 -17.88
N GLY A 35 2.73 7.41 -17.14
CA GLY A 35 1.84 8.50 -16.70
C GLY A 35 0.72 8.00 -15.80
N ALA A 36 1.01 7.03 -14.94
CA ALA A 36 0.06 6.34 -14.08
C ALA A 36 0.20 6.77 -12.60
N THR A 37 -0.89 6.62 -11.85
CA THR A 37 -0.92 6.81 -10.39
C THR A 37 -1.55 5.62 -9.71
N HIS A 38 -1.20 5.37 -8.46
CA HIS A 38 -1.69 4.22 -7.71
C HIS A 38 -2.06 4.59 -6.29
N PHE A 39 -2.89 3.78 -5.67
CA PHE A 39 -3.10 3.79 -4.23
C PHE A 39 -3.54 2.41 -3.75
N CYS A 40 -3.24 2.11 -2.49
CA CYS A 40 -3.83 0.99 -1.76
C CYS A 40 -4.63 1.58 -0.61
N SER A 41 -5.85 1.08 -0.37
CA SER A 41 -6.65 1.50 0.77
C SER A 41 -7.35 0.32 1.43
N SER A 42 -7.19 0.19 2.75
CA SER A 42 -7.82 -0.85 3.55
C SER A 42 -8.94 -0.28 4.42
N GLY A 43 -10.16 -0.79 4.23
CA GLY A 43 -11.26 -0.63 5.18
C GLY A 43 -11.34 -1.80 6.15
N ARG A 44 -12.42 -1.86 6.95
CA ARG A 44 -12.64 -2.94 7.94
C ARG A 44 -12.93 -4.31 7.30
N GLU A 45 -13.54 -4.31 6.12
CA GLU A 45 -14.02 -5.54 5.46
C GLU A 45 -13.45 -5.75 4.05
N GLN A 46 -12.70 -4.78 3.51
CA GLN A 46 -12.17 -4.84 2.16
C GLN A 46 -10.88 -4.04 2.02
N THR A 47 -10.01 -4.47 1.12
CA THR A 47 -8.84 -3.73 0.68
C THR A 47 -8.89 -3.54 -0.82
N LEU A 48 -8.55 -2.33 -1.27
CA LEU A 48 -8.55 -1.94 -2.67
C LEU A 48 -7.13 -1.59 -3.12
N TRP A 49 -6.60 -2.35 -4.07
CA TRP A 49 -5.45 -1.96 -4.87
C TRP A 49 -5.95 -1.29 -6.14
N CYS A 50 -5.61 -0.03 -6.34
CA CYS A 50 -6.05 0.74 -7.49
C CYS A 50 -4.86 1.28 -8.28
N LEU A 51 -5.02 1.27 -9.61
CA LEU A 51 -4.05 1.78 -10.57
C LEU A 51 -4.79 2.55 -11.67
N ASP A 52 -4.58 3.86 -11.70
CA ASP A 52 -5.07 4.74 -12.75
C ASP A 52 -4.00 4.84 -13.84
N ILE A 53 -4.32 4.39 -15.05
CA ILE A 53 -3.35 4.23 -16.13
C ILE A 53 -3.94 4.59 -17.49
N LEU A 54 -3.09 5.10 -18.39
CA LEU A 54 -3.47 5.36 -19.78
C LEU A 54 -3.78 4.06 -20.53
N ARG A 55 -4.85 4.08 -21.35
CA ARG A 55 -5.36 2.90 -22.08
C ARG A 55 -4.30 2.05 -22.80
N PRO A 56 -3.26 2.61 -23.45
CA PRO A 56 -2.23 1.80 -24.12
C PRO A 56 -1.40 0.92 -23.19
N ASN A 57 -1.40 1.18 -21.88
CA ASN A 57 -0.58 0.46 -20.90
C ASN A 57 -1.41 -0.49 -20.00
N VAL A 58 -2.69 -0.74 -20.29
CA VAL A 58 -3.57 -1.57 -19.44
C VAL A 58 -2.98 -2.95 -19.16
N ASP A 59 -2.41 -3.62 -20.17
CA ASP A 59 -1.82 -4.95 -19.99
C ASP A 59 -0.62 -4.92 -19.02
N LYS A 60 0.21 -3.88 -19.11
CA LYS A 60 1.34 -3.67 -18.17
C LYS A 60 0.83 -3.37 -16.77
N GLY A 61 -0.20 -2.53 -16.66
CA GLY A 61 -0.82 -2.21 -15.38
C GLY A 61 -1.43 -3.43 -14.69
N MET A 62 -2.07 -4.32 -15.46
CA MET A 62 -2.61 -5.56 -14.93
C MET A 62 -1.51 -6.52 -14.45
N GLN A 63 -0.39 -6.59 -15.16
CA GLN A 63 0.78 -7.35 -14.71
C GLN A 63 1.37 -6.78 -13.42
N LEU A 64 1.45 -5.45 -13.29
CA LEU A 64 1.91 -4.81 -12.05
C LEU A 64 0.97 -5.13 -10.89
N LEU A 65 -0.35 -4.97 -11.07
CA LEU A 65 -1.35 -5.32 -10.06
C LEU A 65 -1.25 -6.79 -9.63
N GLN A 66 -1.01 -7.70 -10.59
CA GLN A 66 -0.75 -9.10 -10.29
C GLN A 66 0.49 -9.27 -9.39
N GLN A 67 1.60 -8.61 -9.70
CA GLN A 67 2.84 -8.72 -8.90
C GLN A 67 2.64 -8.21 -7.47
N VAL A 68 2.08 -7.02 -7.30
CA VAL A 68 1.95 -6.39 -5.97
C VAL A 68 0.92 -7.09 -5.08
N THR A 69 -0.08 -7.74 -5.69
CA THR A 69 -1.13 -8.43 -4.93
C THR A 69 -0.78 -9.88 -4.63
N LEU A 70 -0.21 -10.62 -5.59
CA LEU A 70 -0.01 -12.07 -5.48
C LEU A 70 1.42 -12.46 -5.10
N GLU A 71 2.41 -11.62 -5.38
CA GLU A 71 3.83 -11.92 -5.19
C GLU A 71 4.58 -10.79 -4.45
N PRO A 72 4.01 -10.19 -3.37
CA PRO A 72 4.72 -9.18 -2.59
C PRO A 72 5.90 -9.83 -1.85
N LEU A 73 7.02 -9.12 -1.79
CA LEU A 73 8.18 -9.52 -1.02
C LEU A 73 8.28 -8.60 0.20
N LEU A 74 7.76 -9.08 1.34
CA LEU A 74 7.79 -8.32 2.59
C LEU A 74 9.18 -8.35 3.22
N ARG A 75 10.04 -7.40 2.83
CA ARG A 75 11.40 -7.32 3.36
C ARG A 75 11.39 -6.66 4.73
N ALA A 76 12.27 -7.12 5.62
CA ALA A 76 12.28 -6.68 7.02
C ALA A 76 12.62 -5.18 7.15
N ASP A 77 13.52 -4.67 6.32
CA ASP A 77 13.88 -3.25 6.23
C ASP A 77 12.67 -2.38 5.87
N GLU A 78 11.96 -2.74 4.78
CA GLU A 78 10.76 -2.00 4.34
C GLU A 78 9.63 -2.05 5.37
N VAL A 79 9.45 -3.19 6.05
CA VAL A 79 8.43 -3.34 7.09
C VAL A 79 8.72 -2.44 8.30
N GLU A 80 9.97 -2.32 8.71
CA GLU A 80 10.33 -1.42 9.81
C GLU A 80 10.17 0.05 9.42
N ASP A 81 10.54 0.43 8.19
CA ASP A 81 10.30 1.78 7.67
C ASP A 81 8.80 2.12 7.59
N ALA A 82 7.97 1.16 7.16
CA ALA A 82 6.52 1.31 7.13
C ALA A 82 5.94 1.48 8.54
N LYS A 83 6.37 0.68 9.52
CA LYS A 83 5.95 0.82 10.93
C LYS A 83 6.34 2.18 11.50
N GLN A 84 7.54 2.67 11.19
CA GLN A 84 7.99 3.98 11.65
C GLN A 84 7.14 5.10 11.05
N THR A 85 6.80 4.99 9.77
CA THR A 85 5.87 5.91 9.10
C THR A 85 4.48 5.89 9.74
N MET A 86 3.93 4.69 9.97
CA MET A 86 2.64 4.52 10.66
C MET A 86 2.67 5.11 12.08
N HIS A 87 3.79 4.98 12.79
CA HIS A 87 3.94 5.60 14.11
C HIS A 87 3.85 7.12 14.04
N TYR A 88 4.53 7.76 13.09
CA TYR A 88 4.41 9.20 12.90
C TYR A 88 3.00 9.64 12.51
N GLN A 89 2.34 8.90 11.60
CA GLN A 89 0.95 9.16 11.23
C GLN A 89 -0.01 9.06 12.42
N ALA A 90 0.20 8.09 13.32
CA ALA A 90 -0.59 7.94 14.53
C ALA A 90 -0.43 9.11 15.51
N LEU A 91 0.76 9.70 15.60
CA LEU A 91 1.03 10.89 16.43
C LEU A 91 0.36 12.16 15.89
N GLU A 92 0.15 12.24 14.57
CA GLU A 92 -0.47 13.38 13.88
C GLU A 92 -1.97 13.22 13.64
N MET A 93 -2.57 12.15 14.16
CA MET A 93 -3.97 11.84 13.92
C MET A 93 -4.92 12.90 14.53
N MET A 94 -5.82 13.42 13.70
CA MET A 94 -6.77 14.46 14.13
C MET A 94 -7.76 13.92 15.18
N PRO A 95 -8.12 14.70 16.22
CA PRO A 95 -9.01 14.25 17.30
C PRO A 95 -10.37 13.71 16.82
N GLU A 96 -10.92 14.26 15.75
CA GLU A 96 -12.21 13.84 15.19
C GLU A 96 -12.16 12.40 14.65
N MET A 97 -11.02 11.98 14.08
CA MET A 97 -10.82 10.62 13.59
C MET A 97 -10.71 9.63 14.76
N LEU A 98 -9.97 10.00 15.81
CA LEU A 98 -9.87 9.19 17.03
C LEU A 98 -11.26 8.96 17.65
N LEU A 99 -12.09 10.01 17.68
CA LEU A 99 -13.45 9.93 18.20
C LEU A 99 -14.32 9.02 17.33
N GLY A 100 -14.18 9.12 16.00
CA GLY A 100 -14.86 8.25 15.04
C GLY A 100 -14.53 6.78 15.23
N GLU A 101 -13.25 6.44 15.37
CA GLU A 101 -12.80 5.07 15.61
C GLU A 101 -13.28 4.54 16.98
N ALA A 102 -13.27 5.37 18.03
CA ALA A 102 -13.71 4.99 19.37
C ALA A 102 -15.21 4.70 19.47
N VAL A 103 -16.05 5.40 18.69
CA VAL A 103 -17.50 5.15 18.63
C VAL A 103 -17.85 3.88 17.84
N GLN A 104 -16.91 3.43 17.00
CA GLN A 104 -17.06 2.23 16.16
C GLN A 104 -16.42 0.96 16.77
N GLN A 105 -15.96 1.03 18.03
CA GLN A 105 -15.58 -0.13 18.85
C GLN A 105 -16.73 -0.58 19.74
#